data_AF-A0A2L2T3Y2-F1
#
_entry.id   AF-A0A2L2T3Y2-F1
#
_cell.length_a   1.000
_cell.length_b   1.000
_cell.length_c   1.000
_cell.angle_alpha   90.00
_cell.angle_beta   90.00
_cell.angle_gamma   90.00
#
_symmetry.space_group_name_H-M   'P 1'
#
loop_
_entity.id
_entity.type
_entity.pdbx_description
1 polymer ?
#
loop_
_entity_poly.entity_id
_entity_poly.type
_entity_poly.pdbx_seq_one_letter_code
_entity_poly.pdbx_strand_id
1 'polypeptide(L)'
;MAHQAERLPWQTLASVFDLKPTNPCQHDALNLHPRDEPETSQKLSKFLDAFFKTASLDARREREKYPEKYDPLDAGIFLRSMTGEEQDESIRMQYDNPPENQVILTDKLVDKITPKVRRWYPKDKDGSVSAKFEQGLLCPHVNDSDKCECVLPLKERQLAAFQRDYYPNDCFQFYAQNGEAYDNLKFVKALILLGEMDPILQVCSSDECYLHKWWENGPCMCEGFDLGWNMICKYAVIMYLNLNILYCFPETWQTDDGSPIDDYRNLASYQRAIRLCTISTGCEIATYPHRDVFGIQDEQFRLWPRPYDISRWKHTLKVDDSYVSRMRDRNPEWDIDSEPLNPYAYKLNFYPYGLMTYDEFLNFEKPVSYQPHLNDVPHVRWMIDQTGLPAELADDIFSRAEYIPTRSLPVDGKPLHPENKAELDRYLEECWQLIVRCFMLCFELENEDVDFERDIRRLFKNCLQEVFRCDCKNNVEMFYDFDGQY
;
A
#
# COMPACT_ATOMS: atom_id res chain seq x y z
N MET A 1 20.19 -9.65 -11.92
CA MET A 1 21.03 -8.69 -11.17
C MET A 1 20.08 -7.81 -10.39
N ALA A 2 20.52 -7.22 -9.27
CA ALA A 2 19.74 -6.22 -8.58
C ALA A 2 19.40 -5.04 -9.54
N HIS A 3 18.21 -4.48 -9.39
CA HIS A 3 17.75 -3.35 -10.19
C HIS A 3 18.62 -2.10 -9.93
N GLN A 4 18.91 -1.31 -10.96
CA GLN A 4 19.85 -0.17 -10.88
C GLN A 4 21.25 -0.54 -10.31
N ALA A 5 21.75 -1.76 -10.53
CA ALA A 5 23.03 -2.23 -9.98
C ALA A 5 24.25 -1.36 -10.33
N GLU A 6 24.22 -0.64 -11.44
CA GLU A 6 25.30 0.27 -11.85
C GLU A 6 25.25 1.62 -11.12
N ARG A 7 24.09 1.98 -10.56
CA ARG A 7 23.84 3.29 -9.94
C ARG A 7 23.73 3.23 -8.41
N LEU A 8 23.33 2.08 -7.86
CA LEU A 8 23.15 1.86 -6.43
C LEU A 8 24.17 0.84 -5.89
N PRO A 9 24.84 1.12 -4.75
CA PRO A 9 25.88 0.25 -4.20
C PRO A 9 25.27 -0.92 -3.41
N TRP A 10 24.51 -1.80 -4.07
CA TRP A 10 23.79 -2.91 -3.43
C TRP A 10 24.70 -3.85 -2.65
N GLN A 11 25.88 -4.18 -3.17
CA GLN A 11 26.84 -5.03 -2.46
C GLN A 11 27.35 -4.39 -1.17
N THR A 12 27.50 -3.06 -1.16
CA THR A 12 27.83 -2.32 0.07
C THR A 12 26.68 -2.38 1.06
N LEU A 13 25.43 -2.23 0.61
CA LEU A 13 24.27 -2.38 1.49
C LEU A 13 24.13 -3.82 2.00
N ALA A 14 24.21 -4.83 1.13
CA ALA A 14 24.10 -6.23 1.52
C ALA A 14 25.17 -6.64 2.55
N SER A 15 26.38 -6.10 2.44
CA SER A 15 27.48 -6.37 3.39
C SER A 15 27.22 -5.90 4.82
N VAL A 16 26.18 -5.09 5.06
CA VAL A 16 25.77 -4.69 6.41
C VAL A 16 24.89 -5.73 7.08
N PHE A 17 24.48 -6.79 6.38
CA PHE A 17 23.65 -7.85 6.90
C PHE A 17 24.40 -9.18 6.95
N ASP A 18 24.08 -9.99 7.96
CA ASP A 18 24.43 -11.40 8.04
C ASP A 18 23.16 -12.25 8.01
N LEU A 19 23.19 -13.31 7.21
CA LEU A 19 22.20 -14.36 7.26
C LEU A 19 22.55 -15.31 8.42
N LYS A 20 21.77 -15.27 9.50
CA LYS A 20 21.98 -16.13 10.66
C LYS A 20 20.67 -16.45 11.38
N PRO A 21 20.57 -17.60 12.07
CA PRO A 21 19.49 -17.84 13.01
C PRO A 21 19.49 -16.76 14.10
N THR A 22 18.31 -16.34 14.49
CA THR A 22 18.13 -15.34 15.55
C THR A 22 18.56 -15.89 16.90
N ASN A 23 18.65 -15.02 17.90
CA ASN A 23 18.77 -15.43 19.31
C ASN A 23 17.48 -16.17 19.80
N PRO A 24 17.52 -16.83 20.98
CA PRO A 24 16.41 -17.62 21.51
C PRO A 24 15.07 -16.86 21.70
N CYS A 25 15.08 -15.51 21.67
CA CYS A 25 13.89 -14.70 21.90
C CYS A 25 13.12 -14.31 20.62
N GLN A 26 13.70 -14.50 19.44
CA GLN A 26 12.93 -14.57 18.17
C GLN A 26 12.68 -16.03 17.74
N HIS A 27 12.81 -16.96 18.68
CA HIS A 27 12.55 -18.39 18.51
C HIS A 27 13.43 -19.05 17.44
N ASP A 28 14.67 -18.56 17.28
CA ASP A 28 15.68 -19.11 16.37
C ASP A 28 15.29 -19.08 14.87
N ALA A 29 14.44 -18.14 14.44
CA ALA A 29 14.10 -17.93 13.03
C ALA A 29 15.35 -17.58 12.20
N LEU A 30 15.46 -18.06 10.96
CA LEU A 30 16.51 -17.62 10.04
C LEU A 30 16.12 -16.25 9.45
N ASN A 31 17.00 -15.25 9.53
CA ASN A 31 16.75 -13.94 8.92
C ASN A 31 18.05 -13.19 8.58
N LEU A 32 17.91 -12.07 7.86
CA LEU A 32 18.97 -11.09 7.68
C LEU A 32 19.03 -10.15 8.89
N HIS A 33 20.21 -10.10 9.50
CA HIS A 33 20.48 -9.31 10.71
C HIS A 33 21.55 -8.25 10.43
N PRO A 34 21.36 -7.00 10.87
CA PRO A 34 22.40 -5.99 10.78
C PRO A 34 23.67 -6.43 11.53
N ARG A 35 24.83 -6.13 10.95
CA ARG A 35 26.13 -6.30 11.61
C ARG A 35 26.36 -5.16 12.58
N ASP A 36 26.74 -5.51 13.81
CA ASP A 36 27.18 -4.57 14.84
C ASP A 36 28.66 -4.21 14.61
N GLU A 37 28.91 -3.43 13.55
CA GLU A 37 30.23 -2.95 13.16
C GLU A 37 30.23 -1.41 13.09
N PRO A 38 31.32 -0.72 13.49
CA PRO A 38 31.40 0.74 13.42
C PRO A 38 31.18 1.33 12.01
N GLU A 39 31.45 0.55 10.96
CA GLU A 39 31.28 0.96 9.57
C GLU A 39 29.84 0.79 9.04
N THR A 40 28.97 0.05 9.75
CA THR A 40 27.60 -0.25 9.30
C THR A 40 26.82 1.01 8.99
N SER A 41 26.81 1.98 9.92
CA SER A 41 26.13 3.26 9.74
C SER A 41 26.67 4.07 8.57
N GLN A 42 27.99 4.03 8.33
CA GLN A 42 28.62 4.72 7.21
C GLN A 42 28.22 4.09 5.87
N LYS A 43 28.21 2.75 5.77
CA LYS A 43 27.80 2.01 4.58
C LYS A 43 26.32 2.27 4.23
N LEU A 44 25.46 2.30 5.24
CA LEU A 44 24.05 2.63 5.11
C LEU A 44 23.82 4.07 4.65
N SER A 45 24.47 5.04 5.31
CA SER A 45 24.40 6.46 4.92
C SER A 45 24.86 6.67 3.48
N LYS A 46 25.96 6.03 3.07
CA LYS A 46 26.45 6.08 1.69
C LYS A 46 25.46 5.48 0.69
N PHE A 47 24.77 4.39 1.04
CA PHE A 47 23.71 3.84 0.19
C PHE A 47 22.53 4.80 0.08
N LEU A 48 22.07 5.35 1.21
CA LEU A 48 20.99 6.33 1.28
C LEU A 48 21.26 7.56 0.41
N ASP A 49 22.47 8.11 0.47
CA ASP A 49 22.88 9.24 -0.36
C ASP A 49 22.86 8.90 -1.85
N ALA A 50 23.33 7.70 -2.22
CA ALA A 50 23.29 7.23 -3.59
C ALA A 50 21.85 7.00 -4.07
N PHE A 51 21.00 6.42 -3.21
CA PHE A 51 19.58 6.18 -3.48
C PHE A 51 18.85 7.50 -3.71
N PHE A 52 18.97 8.44 -2.77
CA PHE A 52 18.33 9.74 -2.85
C PHE A 52 18.81 10.49 -4.11
N LYS A 53 20.11 10.61 -4.33
CA LYS A 53 20.67 11.26 -5.53
C LYS A 53 20.13 10.65 -6.83
N THR A 54 20.02 9.33 -6.89
CA THR A 54 19.56 8.59 -8.06
C THR A 54 18.07 8.82 -8.30
N ALA A 55 17.24 8.67 -7.28
CA ALA A 55 15.80 8.91 -7.35
C ALA A 55 15.49 10.38 -7.67
N SER A 56 16.20 11.34 -7.05
CA SER A 56 16.04 12.77 -7.31
C SER A 56 16.39 13.15 -8.75
N LEU A 57 17.46 12.55 -9.31
CA LEU A 57 17.82 12.76 -10.71
C LEU A 57 16.75 12.22 -11.66
N ASP A 58 16.24 11.02 -11.39
CA ASP A 58 15.20 10.41 -12.21
C ASP A 58 13.86 11.15 -12.08
N ALA A 59 13.51 11.63 -10.89
CA ALA A 59 12.32 12.46 -10.67
C ALA A 59 12.36 13.76 -11.47
N ARG A 60 13.51 14.44 -11.51
CA ARG A 60 13.68 15.64 -12.34
C ARG A 60 13.55 15.34 -13.84
N ARG A 61 14.14 14.25 -14.31
CA ARG A 61 13.99 13.79 -15.71
C ARG A 61 12.55 13.39 -16.04
N GLU A 62 11.85 12.76 -15.09
CA GLU A 62 10.44 12.41 -15.27
C GLU A 62 9.60 13.68 -15.35
N ARG A 63 9.90 14.68 -14.53
CA ARG A 63 9.23 15.98 -14.50
C ARG A 63 9.34 16.76 -15.81
N GLU A 64 10.45 16.60 -16.54
CA GLU A 64 10.69 17.21 -17.87
C GLU A 64 9.69 16.74 -18.94
N LYS A 65 8.97 15.63 -18.72
CA LYS A 65 7.91 15.16 -19.64
C LYS A 65 6.63 15.99 -19.57
N TYR A 66 6.49 16.82 -18.54
CA TYR A 66 5.30 17.62 -18.25
C TYR A 66 5.59 19.12 -18.46
N PRO A 67 4.56 19.95 -18.67
CA PRO A 67 4.72 21.40 -18.75
C PRO A 67 5.52 21.98 -17.57
N GLU A 68 6.51 22.83 -17.84
CA GLU A 68 7.31 23.48 -16.79
C GLU A 68 6.43 24.37 -15.89
N LYS A 69 5.43 25.01 -16.49
CA LYS A 69 4.46 25.88 -15.82
C LYS A 69 3.06 25.53 -16.27
N TYR A 70 2.14 25.63 -15.33
CA TYR A 70 0.71 25.56 -15.58
C TYR A 70 0.15 26.97 -15.49
N ASP A 71 -0.83 27.29 -16.34
CA ASP A 71 -1.54 28.55 -16.22
C ASP A 71 -2.33 28.55 -14.90
N PRO A 72 -2.25 29.62 -14.09
CA PRO A 72 -3.01 29.70 -12.84
C PRO A 72 -4.49 29.64 -13.18
N LEU A 73 -5.11 28.51 -12.85
CA LEU A 73 -6.55 28.39 -12.89
C LEU A 73 -7.09 29.14 -11.68
N ASP A 74 -7.97 30.10 -11.94
CA ASP A 74 -8.78 30.72 -10.88
C ASP A 74 -9.56 29.59 -10.21
N ALA A 75 -9.28 29.30 -8.93
CA ALA A 75 -9.94 28.25 -8.17
C ALA A 75 -11.45 28.51 -7.98
N GLY A 76 -11.97 29.65 -8.46
CA GLY A 76 -13.38 29.87 -8.72
C GLY A 76 -14.25 29.63 -7.50
N ILE A 77 -14.25 30.57 -6.55
CA ILE A 77 -15.28 30.79 -5.52
C ILE A 77 -15.93 29.48 -4.96
N PHE A 78 -15.14 28.44 -4.66
CA PHE A 78 -15.67 27.23 -4.01
C PHE A 78 -15.39 27.22 -2.49
N LEU A 79 -14.44 28.03 -2.03
CA LEU A 79 -13.93 28.01 -0.65
C LEU A 79 -14.85 28.64 0.42
N ARG A 80 -16.03 29.16 0.08
CA ARG A 80 -16.90 29.83 1.08
C ARG A 80 -17.92 28.93 1.78
N SER A 81 -18.04 27.65 1.43
CA SER A 81 -19.05 26.77 2.06
C SER A 81 -18.56 25.97 3.28
N MET A 82 -17.28 26.06 3.67
CA MET A 82 -16.72 25.22 4.74
C MET A 82 -16.44 25.95 6.07
N THR A 83 -16.64 27.26 6.17
CA THR A 83 -16.34 28.03 7.40
C THR A 83 -17.43 28.00 8.47
N GLY A 84 -18.54 27.28 8.28
CA GLY A 84 -19.57 27.13 9.31
C GLY A 84 -20.29 28.44 9.70
N GLU A 85 -20.10 29.51 8.92
CA GLU A 85 -20.91 30.72 9.10
C GLU A 85 -22.32 30.46 8.58
N GLU A 86 -23.32 30.63 9.45
CA GLU A 86 -24.72 30.67 9.05
C GLU A 86 -24.88 31.81 8.01
N GLN A 87 -25.04 31.44 6.73
CA GLN A 87 -25.41 32.40 5.70
C GLN A 87 -26.69 31.96 4.98
N ASP A 88 -27.57 32.95 4.94
CA ASP A 88 -28.84 33.14 4.22
C ASP A 88 -29.03 32.23 2.98
N GLU A 89 -30.18 31.53 2.92
CA GLU A 89 -30.59 30.64 1.82
C GLU A 89 -30.55 31.32 0.44
N SER A 90 -30.52 32.66 0.39
CA SER A 90 -30.41 33.43 -0.84
C SER A 90 -29.02 33.42 -1.49
N ILE A 91 -27.93 33.09 -0.77
CA ILE A 91 -26.56 33.00 -1.32
C ILE A 91 -26.31 31.63 -1.99
N ARG A 92 -27.06 30.59 -1.61
CA ARG A 92 -27.00 29.26 -2.24
C ARG A 92 -27.45 29.21 -3.69
N MET A 93 -28.05 30.27 -4.24
CA MET A 93 -28.56 30.30 -5.61
C MET A 93 -27.58 30.88 -6.64
N GLN A 94 -26.34 31.21 -6.25
CA GLN A 94 -25.33 31.78 -7.15
C GLN A 94 -24.18 30.80 -7.52
N TYR A 95 -24.42 29.49 -7.43
CA TYR A 95 -23.56 28.46 -8.01
C TYR A 95 -23.83 28.33 -9.53
N ASP A 96 -23.61 29.41 -10.28
CA ASP A 96 -23.59 29.32 -11.73
C ASP A 96 -22.37 28.49 -12.15
N ASN A 97 -22.64 27.37 -12.83
CA ASN A 97 -21.69 26.44 -13.47
C ASN A 97 -20.25 26.98 -13.59
N PRO A 98 -19.30 26.48 -12.77
CA PRO A 98 -17.90 26.84 -12.91
C PRO A 98 -17.41 26.49 -14.33
N PRO A 99 -16.62 27.34 -14.97
CA PRO A 99 -16.23 27.14 -16.37
C PRO A 99 -15.48 25.80 -16.58
N GLU A 100 -15.68 25.16 -17.74
CA GLU A 100 -15.10 23.86 -18.12
C GLU A 100 -13.57 23.78 -17.97
N ASN A 101 -12.89 24.94 -17.91
CA ASN A 101 -11.44 25.07 -17.76
C ASN A 101 -10.90 24.67 -16.37
N GLN A 102 -11.75 24.31 -15.39
CA GLN A 102 -11.33 23.87 -14.06
C GLN A 102 -11.36 22.33 -13.86
N VAL A 103 -11.82 21.56 -14.84
CA VAL A 103 -11.88 20.09 -14.74
C VAL A 103 -10.51 19.47 -15.01
N ILE A 104 -9.88 18.92 -13.97
CA ILE A 104 -8.55 18.30 -14.08
C ILE A 104 -8.63 16.78 -14.27
N LEU A 105 -9.73 16.15 -13.86
CA LEU A 105 -10.05 14.77 -14.23
C LEU A 105 -10.90 14.74 -15.49
N THR A 106 -10.26 14.74 -16.66
CA THR A 106 -10.93 14.60 -17.96
C THR A 106 -11.65 13.27 -18.11
N ASP A 107 -12.62 13.16 -19.01
CA ASP A 107 -13.38 11.91 -19.23
C ASP A 107 -12.45 10.74 -19.55
N LYS A 108 -11.43 10.97 -20.39
CA LYS A 108 -10.40 9.97 -20.73
C LYS A 108 -9.61 9.50 -19.51
N LEU A 109 -9.27 10.41 -18.59
CA LEU A 109 -8.58 10.04 -17.35
C LEU A 109 -9.51 9.23 -16.44
N VAL A 110 -10.77 9.63 -16.34
CA VAL A 110 -11.80 8.91 -15.56
C VAL A 110 -11.93 7.46 -16.08
N ASP A 111 -11.98 7.26 -17.39
CA ASP A 111 -11.98 5.91 -17.99
C ASP A 111 -10.73 5.12 -17.60
N LYS A 112 -9.56 5.75 -17.62
CA LYS A 112 -8.28 5.09 -17.27
C LYS A 112 -8.23 4.67 -15.80
N ILE A 113 -8.74 5.49 -14.88
CA ILE A 113 -8.71 5.19 -13.44
C ILE A 113 -9.82 4.24 -13.01
N THR A 114 -10.92 4.14 -13.78
CA THR A 114 -12.13 3.36 -13.43
C THR A 114 -11.82 1.94 -12.93
N PRO A 115 -10.95 1.14 -13.57
CA PRO A 115 -10.63 -0.21 -13.09
C PRO A 115 -10.01 -0.23 -11.69
N LYS A 116 -9.23 0.81 -11.34
CA LYS A 116 -8.66 0.95 -10.01
C LYS A 116 -9.73 1.42 -9.03
N VAL A 117 -10.55 2.41 -9.39
CA VAL A 117 -11.64 2.93 -8.54
C VAL A 117 -12.63 1.84 -8.15
N ARG A 118 -12.96 0.95 -9.10
CA ARG A 118 -13.83 -0.21 -8.86
C ARG A 118 -13.38 -1.08 -7.67
N ARG A 119 -12.08 -1.11 -7.35
CA ARG A 119 -11.52 -1.95 -6.27
C ARG A 119 -11.80 -1.40 -4.86
N TRP A 120 -11.79 -0.08 -4.67
CA TRP A 120 -12.08 0.54 -3.37
C TRP A 120 -13.47 1.16 -3.27
N TYR A 121 -14.23 1.18 -4.37
CA TYR A 121 -15.59 1.69 -4.31
C TYR A 121 -16.46 0.80 -3.41
N PRO A 122 -17.31 1.38 -2.54
CA PRO A 122 -18.15 0.61 -1.64
C PRO A 122 -18.95 -0.47 -2.37
N LYS A 123 -18.89 -1.69 -1.83
CA LYS A 123 -19.66 -2.83 -2.29
C LYS A 123 -20.98 -2.92 -1.53
N ASP A 124 -22.00 -3.43 -2.20
CA ASP A 124 -23.29 -3.75 -1.60
C ASP A 124 -23.15 -4.95 -0.63
N LYS A 125 -24.21 -5.25 0.14
CA LYS A 125 -24.16 -6.28 1.20
C LYS A 125 -23.84 -7.69 0.68
N ASP A 126 -24.09 -7.95 -0.58
CA ASP A 126 -23.79 -9.21 -1.27
C ASP A 126 -22.37 -9.24 -1.86
N GLY A 127 -21.58 -8.18 -1.66
CA GLY A 127 -20.22 -8.03 -2.18
C GLY A 127 -20.15 -7.55 -3.64
N SER A 128 -21.30 -7.31 -4.29
CA SER A 128 -21.34 -6.74 -5.62
C SER A 128 -20.99 -5.25 -5.59
N VAL A 129 -20.44 -4.73 -6.69
CA VAL A 129 -20.22 -3.29 -6.83
C VAL A 129 -21.57 -2.61 -6.99
N SER A 130 -21.77 -1.47 -6.31
CA SER A 130 -23.06 -0.76 -6.34
C SER A 130 -23.58 -0.54 -7.76
N ALA A 131 -24.90 -0.70 -7.96
CA ALA A 131 -25.58 -0.41 -9.22
C ALA A 131 -25.28 1.00 -9.77
N LYS A 132 -24.95 1.96 -8.89
CA LYS A 132 -24.53 3.32 -9.28
C LYS A 132 -23.22 3.32 -10.06
N PHE A 133 -22.26 2.47 -9.69
CA PHE A 133 -20.98 2.35 -10.39
C PHE A 133 -21.13 1.63 -11.72
N GLU A 134 -22.04 0.66 -11.83
CA GLU A 134 -22.33 0.00 -13.11
C GLU A 134 -22.98 0.95 -14.15
N GLN A 135 -23.58 2.05 -13.70
CA GLN A 135 -24.04 3.13 -14.60
C GLN A 135 -22.89 3.99 -15.14
N GLY A 136 -21.67 3.80 -14.65
CA GLY A 136 -20.47 4.53 -15.04
C GLY A 136 -19.93 5.45 -13.94
N LEU A 137 -18.63 5.73 -14.00
CA LEU A 137 -17.96 6.62 -13.07
C LEU A 137 -18.31 8.09 -13.36
N LEU A 138 -18.45 8.44 -14.63
CA LEU A 138 -18.78 9.78 -15.09
C LEU A 138 -20.21 10.17 -14.73
N CYS A 139 -20.36 11.30 -14.05
CA CYS A 139 -21.66 11.89 -13.79
C CYS A 139 -22.26 12.50 -15.08
N PRO A 140 -23.47 12.10 -15.51
CA PRO A 140 -24.14 12.71 -16.65
C PRO A 140 -24.84 14.04 -16.29
N HIS A 141 -24.93 14.39 -15.01
CA HIS A 141 -25.64 15.59 -14.52
C HIS A 141 -24.69 16.78 -14.44
N VAL A 142 -24.82 17.71 -15.38
CA VAL A 142 -23.98 18.93 -15.45
C VAL A 142 -24.53 20.05 -14.57
N ASN A 143 -25.86 20.18 -14.42
CA ASN A 143 -26.50 21.31 -13.72
C ASN A 143 -26.95 21.01 -12.27
N ASP A 144 -26.85 19.75 -11.82
CA ASP A 144 -27.24 19.29 -10.48
C ASP A 144 -26.08 18.55 -9.78
N SER A 145 -24.82 18.85 -10.15
CA SER A 145 -23.64 18.12 -9.68
C SER A 145 -23.54 18.03 -8.16
N ASP A 146 -24.04 19.04 -7.45
CA ASP A 146 -23.91 19.15 -5.99
C ASP A 146 -24.94 18.32 -5.24
N LYS A 147 -26.01 17.88 -5.93
CA LYS A 147 -27.10 17.07 -5.38
C LYS A 147 -27.17 15.68 -6.01
N CYS A 148 -26.39 15.42 -7.05
CA CYS A 148 -26.37 14.13 -7.69
C CYS A 148 -25.66 13.10 -6.80
N GLU A 149 -26.27 11.92 -6.64
CA GLU A 149 -25.66 10.81 -5.91
C GLU A 149 -24.79 9.92 -6.84
N CYS A 150 -24.22 10.51 -7.88
CA CYS A 150 -23.35 9.82 -8.84
C CYS A 150 -21.99 9.47 -8.20
N VAL A 151 -21.28 8.51 -8.79
CA VAL A 151 -20.01 8.00 -8.23
C VAL A 151 -18.91 9.06 -8.22
N LEU A 152 -18.72 9.76 -9.35
CA LEU A 152 -17.79 10.88 -9.44
C LEU A 152 -18.51 12.09 -10.06
N PRO A 153 -19.17 12.92 -9.22
CA PRO A 153 -19.80 14.17 -9.63
C PRO A 153 -18.82 15.12 -10.33
N LEU A 154 -19.32 16.03 -11.18
CA LEU A 154 -18.48 17.01 -11.88
C LEU A 154 -17.62 17.84 -10.91
N LYS A 155 -18.19 18.27 -9.78
CA LYS A 155 -17.47 19.00 -8.73
C LYS A 155 -16.23 18.26 -8.21
N GLU A 156 -16.29 16.93 -8.12
CA GLU A 156 -15.21 16.08 -7.61
C GLU A 156 -14.09 15.84 -8.63
N ARG A 157 -14.27 16.33 -9.86
CA ARG A 157 -13.30 16.27 -10.96
C ARG A 157 -12.54 17.58 -11.14
N GLN A 158 -12.96 18.63 -10.44
CA GLN A 158 -12.44 19.98 -10.57
C GLN A 158 -11.24 20.20 -9.66
N LEU A 159 -10.39 21.15 -10.04
CA LEU A 159 -9.20 21.55 -9.29
C LEU A 159 -9.49 21.81 -7.79
N ALA A 160 -10.58 22.52 -7.49
CA ALA A 160 -10.98 22.86 -6.12
C ALA A 160 -11.18 21.64 -5.21
N ALA A 161 -11.67 20.52 -5.74
CA ALA A 161 -11.86 19.30 -4.95
C ALA A 161 -10.53 18.68 -4.47
N PHE A 162 -9.45 18.92 -5.22
CA PHE A 162 -8.10 18.48 -4.89
C PHE A 162 -7.33 19.49 -4.03
N GLN A 163 -7.89 20.68 -3.82
CA GLN A 163 -7.36 21.75 -2.96
C GLN A 163 -8.02 21.74 -1.56
N ARG A 164 -8.78 20.70 -1.21
CA ARG A 164 -9.37 20.59 0.13
C ARG A 164 -8.27 20.34 1.17
N ASP A 165 -8.27 21.16 2.21
CA ASP A 165 -7.32 21.08 3.31
C ASP A 165 -7.60 19.86 4.22
N TYR A 166 -6.59 19.45 4.97
CA TYR A 166 -6.73 18.54 6.10
C TYR A 166 -7.09 19.33 7.37
N TYR A 167 -8.15 18.92 8.04
CA TYR A 167 -8.58 19.48 9.32
C TYR A 167 -8.14 18.57 10.47
N PRO A 168 -7.35 19.06 11.44
CA PRO A 168 -7.05 18.31 12.66
C PRO A 168 -8.32 17.92 13.41
N ASN A 169 -8.44 16.64 13.75
CA ASN A 169 -9.66 16.08 14.33
C ASN A 169 -9.38 15.17 15.52
N ASP A 170 -10.38 15.04 16.40
CA ASP A 170 -10.37 14.06 17.49
C ASP A 170 -10.69 12.64 16.97
N CYS A 171 -10.48 11.63 17.82
CA CYS A 171 -10.86 10.25 17.54
C CYS A 171 -12.32 10.15 17.07
N PHE A 172 -12.57 9.27 16.10
CA PHE A 172 -13.89 9.00 15.50
C PHE A 172 -14.51 10.14 14.68
N GLN A 173 -13.86 11.31 14.55
CA GLN A 173 -14.39 12.45 13.79
C GLN A 173 -13.82 12.59 12.37
N PHE A 174 -12.81 11.78 12.02
CA PHE A 174 -12.08 11.90 10.75
C PHE A 174 -12.99 11.98 9.53
N TYR A 175 -13.83 10.97 9.32
CA TYR A 175 -14.67 10.91 8.12
C TYR A 175 -15.73 12.01 8.06
N ALA A 176 -16.14 12.56 9.21
CA ALA A 176 -17.08 13.68 9.25
C ALA A 176 -16.42 15.01 8.87
N GLN A 177 -15.14 15.19 9.21
CA GLN A 177 -14.42 16.46 8.96
C GLN A 177 -13.60 16.44 7.66
N ASN A 178 -13.05 15.28 7.31
CA ASN A 178 -12.06 15.10 6.25
C ASN A 178 -12.54 14.15 5.15
N GLY A 179 -13.78 13.65 5.20
CA GLY A 179 -14.29 12.62 4.30
C GLY A 179 -14.15 12.98 2.82
N GLU A 180 -14.63 14.16 2.43
CA GLU A 180 -14.55 14.63 1.04
C GLU A 180 -13.09 14.76 0.58
N ALA A 181 -12.25 15.45 1.35
CA ALA A 181 -10.84 15.62 1.03
C ALA A 181 -10.09 14.29 0.93
N TYR A 182 -10.40 13.34 1.83
CA TYR A 182 -9.83 12.00 1.80
C TYR A 182 -10.28 11.19 0.58
N ASP A 183 -11.52 11.37 0.12
CA ASP A 183 -12.00 10.74 -1.11
C ASP A 183 -11.26 11.28 -2.34
N ASN A 184 -10.98 12.58 -2.46
CA ASN A 184 -10.10 13.10 -3.53
C ASN A 184 -8.66 12.61 -3.41
N LEU A 185 -8.15 12.44 -2.19
CA LEU A 185 -6.82 11.87 -1.96
C LEU A 185 -6.71 10.44 -2.53
N LYS A 186 -7.79 9.65 -2.51
CA LYS A 186 -7.82 8.32 -3.18
C LYS A 186 -7.60 8.44 -4.68
N PHE A 187 -8.17 9.46 -5.33
CA PHE A 187 -7.92 9.75 -6.73
C PHE A 187 -6.48 10.19 -6.99
N VAL A 188 -5.91 11.05 -6.16
CA VAL A 188 -4.47 11.41 -6.22
C VAL A 188 -3.60 10.16 -6.17
N LYS A 189 -3.86 9.26 -5.22
CA LYS A 189 -3.12 8.00 -5.08
C LYS A 189 -3.22 7.12 -6.34
N ALA A 190 -4.41 7.02 -6.92
CA ALA A 190 -4.62 6.25 -8.14
C ALA A 190 -3.88 6.84 -9.34
N LEU A 191 -3.87 8.17 -9.47
CA LEU A 191 -3.13 8.89 -10.50
C LEU A 191 -1.61 8.64 -10.38
N ILE A 192 -1.05 8.71 -9.16
CA ILE A 192 0.37 8.38 -8.89
C ILE A 192 0.68 6.95 -9.34
N LEU A 193 -0.18 5.98 -8.98
CA LEU A 193 0.02 4.58 -9.38
C LEU A 193 0.02 4.40 -10.91
N LEU A 194 -0.86 5.10 -11.61
CA LEU A 194 -1.01 5.01 -13.07
C LEU A 194 -0.03 5.88 -13.85
N GLY A 195 0.79 6.69 -13.15
CA GLY A 195 1.73 7.62 -13.75
C GLY A 195 1.07 8.83 -14.41
N GLU A 196 -0.19 9.09 -14.09
CA GLU A 196 -0.94 10.24 -14.60
C GLU A 196 -0.66 11.46 -13.71
N MET A 197 0.55 12.02 -13.83
CA MET A 197 1.00 13.08 -12.92
C MET A 197 0.52 14.48 -13.34
N ASP A 198 0.09 14.68 -14.58
CA ASP A 198 -0.32 15.99 -15.10
C ASP A 198 -1.40 16.69 -14.26
N PRO A 199 -2.50 16.02 -13.85
CA PRO A 199 -3.50 16.65 -12.97
C PRO A 199 -2.94 16.98 -11.59
N ILE A 200 -2.01 16.17 -11.07
CA ILE A 200 -1.40 16.40 -9.75
C ILE A 200 -0.48 17.62 -9.80
N LEU A 201 0.35 17.73 -10.84
CA LEU A 201 1.23 18.87 -11.06
C LEU A 201 0.42 20.16 -11.26
N GLN A 202 -0.72 20.08 -11.94
CA GLN A 202 -1.66 21.18 -12.05
C GLN A 202 -2.20 21.62 -10.68
N VAL A 203 -2.53 20.68 -9.79
CA VAL A 203 -2.92 21.00 -8.40
C VAL A 203 -1.77 21.67 -7.64
N CYS A 204 -0.54 21.17 -7.78
CA CYS A 204 0.65 21.75 -7.15
C CYS A 204 0.98 23.16 -7.63
N SER A 205 0.58 23.53 -8.84
CA SER A 205 0.85 24.86 -9.39
C SER A 205 -0.02 25.98 -8.79
N SER A 206 -1.03 25.64 -7.99
CA SER A 206 -1.88 26.59 -7.29
C SER A 206 -1.31 26.98 -5.93
N ASP A 207 -1.49 28.25 -5.56
CA ASP A 207 -1.17 28.77 -4.21
C ASP A 207 -1.99 28.09 -3.10
N GLU A 208 -3.10 27.42 -3.44
CA GLU A 208 -4.00 26.71 -2.52
C GLU A 208 -3.78 25.19 -2.53
N CYS A 209 -2.52 24.73 -2.60
CA CYS A 209 -2.19 23.31 -2.59
C CYS A 209 -1.86 22.77 -1.19
N TYR A 210 -2.74 21.91 -0.65
CA TYR A 210 -2.55 21.29 0.68
C TYR A 210 -2.10 19.84 0.64
N LEU A 211 -1.68 19.32 -0.52
CA LEU A 211 -1.25 17.92 -0.65
C LEU A 211 -0.08 17.57 0.28
N HIS A 212 0.79 18.52 0.63
CA HIS A 212 1.88 18.28 1.58
C HIS A 212 1.37 17.87 2.97
N LYS A 213 0.25 18.45 3.43
CA LYS A 213 -0.38 18.07 4.70
C LYS A 213 -0.89 16.65 4.69
N TRP A 214 -1.18 16.09 3.50
CA TRP A 214 -1.62 14.71 3.31
C TRP A 214 -0.49 13.68 3.20
N TRP A 215 0.78 14.07 3.40
CA TRP A 215 1.94 13.18 3.34
C TRP A 215 1.78 11.96 4.24
N GLU A 216 1.66 12.16 5.55
CA GLU A 216 1.56 11.11 6.58
C GLU A 216 0.39 11.45 7.53
N ASN A 217 -0.75 10.79 7.36
CA ASN A 217 -1.95 11.00 8.18
C ASN A 217 -2.62 9.69 8.56
N GLY A 218 -3.40 9.75 9.64
CA GLY A 218 -4.27 8.67 10.13
C GLY A 218 -5.64 9.23 10.53
N PRO A 219 -6.61 8.36 10.90
CA PRO A 219 -7.91 8.81 11.40
C PRO A 219 -7.81 9.68 12.65
N CYS A 220 -6.83 9.45 13.51
CA CYS A 220 -6.53 10.27 14.67
C CYS A 220 -5.13 9.93 15.21
N MET A 221 -4.65 10.72 16.18
CA MET A 221 -3.35 10.50 16.85
C MET A 221 -3.25 9.17 17.62
N CYS A 222 -4.38 8.52 17.90
CA CYS A 222 -4.43 7.22 18.59
C CYS A 222 -4.40 6.02 17.62
N GLU A 223 -4.49 6.26 16.32
CA GLU A 223 -4.47 5.24 15.27
C GLU A 223 -3.21 5.38 14.40
N GLY A 224 -2.98 4.40 13.51
CA GLY A 224 -1.83 4.43 12.62
C GLY A 224 -1.89 5.55 11.58
N PHE A 225 -0.73 6.03 11.13
CA PHE A 225 -0.61 7.01 10.04
C PHE A 225 -0.60 6.33 8.67
N ASP A 226 -1.68 5.62 8.34
CA ASP A 226 -1.78 4.74 7.16
C ASP A 226 -2.71 5.28 6.06
N LEU A 227 -3.19 6.53 6.18
CA LEU A 227 -4.07 7.19 5.21
C LEU A 227 -3.33 8.15 4.27
N GLY A 228 -2.08 8.50 4.57
CA GLY A 228 -1.30 9.43 3.76
C GLY A 228 -1.01 8.92 2.33
N TRP A 229 -0.61 9.83 1.43
CA TRP A 229 -0.11 9.42 0.11
C TRP A 229 1.33 8.90 0.15
N ASN A 230 2.08 9.15 1.24
CA ASN A 230 3.40 8.55 1.48
C ASN A 230 3.38 7.01 1.43
N MET A 231 2.23 6.39 1.69
CA MET A 231 2.05 4.93 1.70
C MET A 231 2.41 4.29 0.36
N ILE A 232 2.19 4.98 -0.76
CA ILE A 232 2.61 4.52 -2.09
C ILE A 232 4.14 4.38 -2.14
N CYS A 233 4.85 5.42 -1.71
CA CYS A 233 6.31 5.41 -1.65
C CYS A 233 6.81 4.37 -0.65
N LYS A 234 6.22 4.32 0.55
CA LYS A 234 6.59 3.40 1.63
C LYS A 234 6.54 1.94 1.18
N TYR A 235 5.44 1.49 0.59
CA TYR A 235 5.30 0.11 0.15
C TYR A 235 6.18 -0.21 -1.06
N ALA A 236 6.34 0.73 -2.00
CA ALA A 236 7.30 0.59 -3.09
C ALA A 236 8.73 0.42 -2.58
N VAL A 237 9.18 1.27 -1.64
CA VAL A 237 10.51 1.19 -1.02
C VAL A 237 10.70 -0.12 -0.26
N ILE A 238 9.73 -0.55 0.55
CA ILE A 238 9.80 -1.81 1.31
C ILE A 238 10.07 -2.99 0.37
N MET A 239 9.25 -3.18 -0.67
CA MET A 239 9.41 -4.31 -1.57
C MET A 239 10.66 -4.17 -2.44
N TYR A 240 10.95 -2.96 -2.91
CA TYR A 240 12.13 -2.67 -3.72
C TYR A 240 13.42 -3.02 -2.97
N LEU A 241 13.56 -2.58 -1.72
CA LEU A 241 14.73 -2.88 -0.90
C LEU A 241 14.78 -4.36 -0.54
N ASN A 242 13.67 -4.94 -0.06
CA ASN A 242 13.65 -6.32 0.39
C ASN A 242 14.08 -7.28 -0.73
N LEU A 243 13.49 -7.18 -1.92
CA LEU A 243 13.80 -8.06 -3.05
C LEU A 243 15.23 -7.85 -3.57
N ASN A 244 15.71 -6.60 -3.68
CA ASN A 244 17.08 -6.34 -4.15
C ASN A 244 18.15 -6.77 -3.13
N ILE A 245 17.89 -6.62 -1.84
CA ILE A 245 18.77 -7.13 -0.78
C ILE A 245 18.80 -8.65 -0.83
N LEU A 246 17.64 -9.32 -0.85
CA LEU A 246 17.57 -10.80 -0.94
C LEU A 246 18.27 -11.34 -2.20
N TYR A 247 18.18 -10.63 -3.32
CA TYR A 247 18.92 -10.99 -4.53
C TYR A 247 20.44 -11.04 -4.31
N CYS A 248 20.98 -10.26 -3.35
CA CYS A 248 22.40 -10.27 -3.02
C CYS A 248 22.84 -11.45 -2.13
N PHE A 249 21.90 -12.30 -1.68
CA PHE A 249 22.15 -13.52 -0.91
C PHE A 249 21.75 -14.76 -1.73
N PRO A 250 22.54 -15.12 -2.77
CA PRO A 250 22.22 -16.23 -3.68
C PRO A 250 21.97 -17.55 -2.94
N GLU A 251 22.64 -17.80 -1.82
CA GLU A 251 22.45 -18.99 -0.98
C GLU A 251 21.02 -19.18 -0.45
N THR A 252 20.15 -18.18 -0.59
CA THR A 252 18.74 -18.23 -0.18
C THR A 252 17.77 -18.51 -1.32
N TRP A 253 18.20 -18.37 -2.58
CA TRP A 253 17.34 -18.52 -3.77
C TRP A 253 17.96 -19.33 -4.91
N GLN A 254 19.23 -19.73 -4.79
CA GLN A 254 19.95 -20.54 -5.74
C GLN A 254 20.95 -21.47 -5.03
N THR A 255 21.00 -22.74 -5.44
CA THR A 255 22.04 -23.70 -5.02
C THR A 255 23.37 -23.45 -5.73
N ASP A 256 24.45 -24.06 -5.22
CA ASP A 256 25.79 -23.98 -5.83
C ASP A 256 25.84 -24.45 -7.30
N ASP A 257 24.95 -25.37 -7.69
CA ASP A 257 24.81 -25.86 -9.06
C ASP A 257 23.93 -24.98 -9.97
N GLY A 258 23.37 -23.89 -9.41
CA GLY A 258 22.56 -22.92 -10.11
C GLY A 258 21.06 -23.22 -10.12
N SER A 259 20.61 -24.31 -9.50
CA SER A 259 19.18 -24.65 -9.38
C SER A 259 18.44 -23.69 -8.44
N PRO A 260 17.18 -23.32 -8.73
CA PRO A 260 16.42 -22.45 -7.85
C PRO A 260 16.05 -23.15 -6.54
N ILE A 261 16.19 -22.43 -5.42
CA ILE A 261 15.64 -22.79 -4.10
C ILE A 261 14.78 -21.63 -3.62
N ASP A 262 13.91 -21.86 -2.63
CA ASP A 262 12.98 -20.83 -2.18
C ASP A 262 13.05 -20.54 -0.68
N ASP A 263 14.22 -20.77 -0.08
CA ASP A 263 14.44 -20.64 1.37
C ASP A 263 14.27 -19.19 1.84
N TYR A 264 14.55 -18.22 0.96
CA TYR A 264 14.32 -16.80 1.24
C TYR A 264 12.87 -16.48 1.65
N ARG A 265 11.89 -17.28 1.21
CA ARG A 265 10.47 -17.06 1.53
C ARG A 265 10.12 -17.40 2.98
N ASN A 266 10.99 -18.17 3.63
CA ASN A 266 10.89 -18.50 5.05
C ASN A 266 11.65 -17.50 5.91
N LEU A 267 12.25 -16.44 5.35
CA LEU A 267 12.88 -15.39 6.13
C LEU A 267 11.82 -14.46 6.73
N ALA A 268 12.01 -14.07 7.99
CA ALA A 268 11.07 -13.20 8.68
C ALA A 268 10.89 -11.85 7.96
N SER A 269 11.97 -11.30 7.41
CA SER A 269 11.93 -10.05 6.64
C SER A 269 11.08 -10.13 5.38
N TYR A 270 11.17 -11.23 4.61
CA TYR A 270 10.35 -11.43 3.42
C TYR A 270 8.87 -11.56 3.76
N GLN A 271 8.53 -12.41 4.73
CA GLN A 271 7.13 -12.59 5.16
C GLN A 271 6.53 -11.28 5.69
N ARG A 272 7.32 -10.50 6.44
CA ARG A 272 6.91 -9.19 6.93
C ARG A 272 6.70 -8.18 5.81
N ALA A 273 7.61 -8.10 4.83
CA ALA A 273 7.46 -7.22 3.67
C ALA A 273 6.20 -7.57 2.86
N ILE A 274 5.97 -8.86 2.60
CA ILE A 274 4.75 -9.34 1.94
C ILE A 274 3.50 -8.92 2.70
N ARG A 275 3.43 -9.20 4.02
CA ARG A 275 2.25 -8.84 4.81
C ARG A 275 2.02 -7.34 4.83
N LEU A 276 3.05 -6.53 5.09
CA LEU A 276 2.94 -5.07 5.17
C LEU A 276 2.44 -4.46 3.85
N CYS A 277 2.97 -4.90 2.71
CA CYS A 277 2.64 -4.31 1.41
C CYS A 277 1.34 -4.86 0.81
N THR A 278 0.69 -5.85 1.44
CA THR A 278 -0.57 -6.45 0.95
C THR A 278 -1.72 -6.42 1.97
N ILE A 279 -1.50 -5.81 3.14
CA ILE A 279 -2.49 -5.71 4.22
C ILE A 279 -3.76 -4.94 3.81
N SER A 280 -4.90 -5.35 4.35
CA SER A 280 -6.23 -4.80 4.00
C SER A 280 -6.67 -3.77 5.03
N THR A 281 -5.88 -2.71 5.14
CA THR A 281 -6.14 -1.63 6.10
C THR A 281 -5.44 -0.34 5.66
N GLY A 282 -5.95 0.80 6.11
CA GLY A 282 -5.44 2.11 5.74
C GLY A 282 -5.55 2.38 4.24
N CYS A 283 -4.40 2.61 3.59
CA CYS A 283 -4.28 2.90 2.17
C CYS A 283 -4.26 1.64 1.29
N GLU A 284 -5.43 1.04 1.06
CA GLU A 284 -5.56 -0.13 0.18
C GLU A 284 -5.00 0.10 -1.22
N ILE A 285 -5.17 1.31 -1.76
CA ILE A 285 -4.72 1.69 -3.11
C ILE A 285 -3.23 1.41 -3.28
N ALA A 286 -2.41 1.78 -2.28
CA ALA A 286 -0.98 1.56 -2.31
C ALA A 286 -0.58 0.07 -2.35
N THR A 287 -1.46 -0.85 -1.93
CA THR A 287 -1.18 -2.29 -1.89
C THR A 287 -1.40 -2.99 -3.23
N TYR A 288 -2.14 -2.37 -4.16
CA TYR A 288 -2.58 -3.03 -5.38
C TYR A 288 -1.46 -3.57 -6.25
N PRO A 289 -0.38 -2.83 -6.56
CA PRO A 289 0.72 -3.37 -7.35
C PRO A 289 1.34 -4.62 -6.71
N HIS A 290 1.46 -4.61 -5.38
CA HIS A 290 2.03 -5.71 -4.61
C HIS A 290 1.10 -6.93 -4.64
N ARG A 291 -0.19 -6.73 -4.34
CA ARG A 291 -1.20 -7.79 -4.39
C ARG A 291 -1.30 -8.45 -5.76
N ASP A 292 -1.34 -7.64 -6.83
CA ASP A 292 -1.50 -8.10 -8.21
C ASP A 292 -0.26 -8.91 -8.68
N VAL A 293 0.94 -8.56 -8.22
CA VAL A 293 2.16 -9.33 -8.53
C VAL A 293 2.20 -10.65 -7.77
N PHE A 294 1.98 -10.61 -6.45
CA PHE A 294 2.11 -11.79 -5.59
C PHE A 294 0.87 -12.69 -5.55
N GLY A 295 -0.22 -12.32 -6.22
CA GLY A 295 -1.47 -13.08 -6.16
C GLY A 295 -2.07 -13.10 -4.76
N ILE A 296 -1.95 -12.00 -4.01
CA ILE A 296 -2.47 -11.91 -2.65
C ILE A 296 -3.81 -11.19 -2.69
N GLN A 297 -4.86 -11.90 -2.29
CA GLN A 297 -6.21 -11.36 -2.29
C GLN A 297 -6.39 -10.27 -1.24
N ASP A 298 -7.40 -9.44 -1.48
CA ASP A 298 -7.92 -8.56 -0.44
C ASP A 298 -8.42 -9.38 0.77
N GLU A 299 -8.31 -8.78 1.95
CA GLU A 299 -8.60 -9.40 3.25
C GLU A 299 -7.75 -10.64 3.58
N GLN A 300 -6.67 -10.93 2.84
CA GLN A 300 -5.76 -12.03 3.16
C GLN A 300 -4.99 -11.76 4.46
N PHE A 301 -4.56 -10.51 4.66
CA PHE A 301 -3.93 -10.03 5.89
C PHE A 301 -4.68 -8.81 6.44
N ARG A 302 -4.84 -8.75 7.75
CA ARG A 302 -5.61 -7.71 8.46
C ARG A 302 -4.75 -6.94 9.45
N LEU A 303 -5.17 -5.72 9.79
CA LEU A 303 -4.49 -4.87 10.79
C LEU A 303 -4.31 -5.57 12.14
N TRP A 304 -5.37 -6.26 12.59
CA TRP A 304 -5.42 -7.00 13.85
C TRP A 304 -5.41 -8.50 13.56
N PRO A 305 -4.23 -9.08 13.29
CA PRO A 305 -4.10 -10.45 12.83
C PRO A 305 -4.53 -11.45 13.91
N ARG A 306 -5.14 -12.53 13.46
CA ARG A 306 -5.48 -13.69 14.30
C ARG A 306 -5.26 -14.97 13.50
N PRO A 307 -4.76 -16.04 14.13
CA PRO A 307 -4.63 -17.31 13.45
C PRO A 307 -6.02 -17.86 13.09
N TYR A 308 -6.16 -18.36 11.87
CA TYR A 308 -7.36 -19.07 11.41
C TYR A 308 -7.56 -20.36 12.22
N ASP A 309 -6.47 -21.12 12.43
CA ASP A 309 -6.43 -22.29 13.31
C ASP A 309 -5.90 -21.90 14.69
N ILE A 310 -6.78 -21.37 15.53
CA ILE A 310 -6.46 -20.93 16.91
C ILE A 310 -5.90 -22.09 17.74
N SER A 311 -6.41 -23.32 17.56
CA SER A 311 -5.97 -24.48 18.34
C SER A 311 -4.50 -24.81 18.06
N ARG A 312 -4.10 -24.81 16.79
CA ARG A 312 -2.71 -25.01 16.37
C ARG A 312 -1.79 -23.91 16.89
N TRP A 313 -2.23 -22.66 16.80
CA TRP A 313 -1.40 -21.48 17.10
C TRP A 313 -1.60 -20.92 18.51
N LYS A 314 -2.23 -21.68 19.42
CA LYS A 314 -2.53 -21.22 20.79
C LYS A 314 -1.29 -20.71 21.54
N HIS A 315 -0.13 -21.29 21.28
CA HIS A 315 1.15 -20.91 21.90
C HIS A 315 1.67 -19.53 21.48
N THR A 316 1.18 -18.94 20.38
CA THR A 316 1.53 -17.58 19.94
C THR A 316 0.54 -16.53 20.44
N LEU A 317 -0.54 -16.95 21.12
CA LEU A 317 -1.58 -16.08 21.65
C LEU A 317 -1.37 -15.74 23.12
N LYS A 318 -1.84 -14.56 23.52
CA LYS A 318 -1.97 -14.13 24.92
C LYS A 318 -3.36 -13.56 25.16
N VAL A 319 -3.77 -13.56 26.42
CA VAL A 319 -5.03 -12.92 26.84
C VAL A 319 -4.97 -11.42 26.54
N ASP A 320 -6.06 -10.87 26.01
CA ASP A 320 -6.21 -9.43 25.85
C ASP A 320 -6.89 -8.83 27.09
N ASP A 321 -6.08 -8.41 28.06
CA ASP A 321 -6.55 -7.85 29.33
C ASP A 321 -7.52 -6.69 29.15
N SER A 322 -7.34 -5.86 28.11
CA SER A 322 -8.24 -4.75 27.79
C SER A 322 -9.63 -5.24 27.38
N TYR A 323 -9.71 -6.30 26.57
CA TYR A 323 -10.98 -6.89 26.17
C TYR A 323 -11.64 -7.59 27.37
N VAL A 324 -10.88 -8.39 28.11
CA VAL A 324 -11.38 -9.12 29.30
C VAL A 324 -11.93 -8.16 30.36
N SER A 325 -11.24 -7.06 30.63
CA SER A 325 -11.69 -6.05 31.60
C SER A 325 -13.02 -5.43 31.16
N ARG A 326 -13.13 -5.01 29.89
CA ARG A 326 -14.38 -4.48 29.32
C ARG A 326 -15.54 -5.47 29.35
N MET A 327 -15.27 -6.77 29.19
CA MET A 327 -16.31 -7.80 29.28
C MET A 327 -16.78 -7.99 30.72
N ARG A 328 -15.85 -8.06 31.69
CA ARG A 328 -16.18 -8.17 33.12
C ARG A 328 -16.91 -6.95 33.65
N ASP A 329 -16.59 -5.76 33.16
CA ASP A 329 -17.32 -4.53 33.51
C ASP A 329 -18.79 -4.58 33.05
N ARG A 330 -19.06 -5.22 31.90
CA ARG A 330 -20.42 -5.38 31.35
C ARG A 330 -21.17 -6.55 31.97
N ASN A 331 -20.47 -7.63 32.30
CA ASN A 331 -21.00 -8.82 32.93
C ASN A 331 -19.97 -9.37 33.93
N PRO A 332 -20.13 -9.10 35.24
CA PRO A 332 -19.20 -9.56 36.27
C PRO A 332 -19.05 -11.09 36.36
N GLU A 333 -20.03 -11.84 35.88
CA GLU A 333 -20.03 -13.31 35.87
C GLU A 333 -19.40 -13.88 34.58
N TRP A 334 -18.96 -13.03 33.65
CA TRP A 334 -18.32 -13.48 32.41
C TRP A 334 -16.92 -14.09 32.69
N ASP A 335 -16.74 -15.34 32.26
CA ASP A 335 -15.46 -16.05 32.30
C ASP A 335 -14.90 -16.27 30.89
N ILE A 336 -13.57 -16.28 30.77
CA ILE A 336 -12.87 -16.47 29.50
C ILE A 336 -13.12 -17.87 28.89
N ASP A 337 -13.45 -18.84 29.74
CA ASP A 337 -13.71 -20.25 29.39
C ASP A 337 -15.21 -20.58 29.21
N SER A 338 -16.10 -19.58 29.17
CA SER A 338 -17.57 -19.78 29.15
C SER A 338 -18.14 -20.37 27.86
N GLU A 339 -17.37 -20.39 26.77
CA GLU A 339 -17.79 -20.81 25.41
C GLU A 339 -16.58 -21.43 24.68
N PRO A 340 -16.75 -22.13 23.53
CA PRO A 340 -15.59 -22.48 22.70
C PRO A 340 -14.73 -21.22 22.50
N LEU A 341 -13.45 -21.28 22.90
CA LEU A 341 -12.42 -20.23 22.86
C LEU A 341 -12.93 -18.92 22.25
N ASN A 342 -13.42 -17.97 23.06
CA ASN A 342 -13.84 -16.67 22.54
C ASN A 342 -12.62 -16.02 21.88
N PRO A 343 -12.58 -15.92 20.53
CA PRO A 343 -11.38 -15.52 19.81
C PRO A 343 -11.02 -14.05 20.04
N TYR A 344 -11.97 -13.25 20.57
CA TYR A 344 -11.75 -11.85 20.91
C TYR A 344 -11.07 -11.65 22.27
N ALA A 345 -11.08 -12.66 23.14
CA ALA A 345 -10.39 -12.61 24.42
C ALA A 345 -8.87 -12.80 24.30
N TYR A 346 -8.38 -13.13 23.09
CA TYR A 346 -6.98 -13.35 22.80
C TYR A 346 -6.48 -12.40 21.72
N LYS A 347 -5.20 -12.03 21.83
CA LYS A 347 -4.43 -11.33 20.80
C LYS A 347 -3.10 -12.04 20.58
N LEU A 348 -2.47 -11.82 19.43
CA LEU A 348 -1.13 -12.33 19.21
C LEU A 348 -0.17 -11.75 20.25
N ASN A 349 0.63 -12.64 20.85
CA ASN A 349 1.77 -12.24 21.63
C ASN A 349 2.88 -11.70 20.71
N PHE A 350 3.10 -12.38 19.59
CA PHE A 350 3.96 -11.98 18.48
C PHE A 350 3.44 -12.62 17.19
N TYR A 351 3.80 -12.05 16.05
CA TYR A 351 3.55 -12.68 14.75
C TYR A 351 4.72 -13.62 14.41
N PRO A 352 4.50 -14.91 14.10
CA PRO A 352 5.56 -15.91 13.95
C PRO A 352 6.30 -15.83 12.61
N TYR A 353 6.71 -14.63 12.19
CA TYR A 353 7.48 -14.43 10.97
C TYR A 353 8.78 -15.23 11.02
N GLY A 354 9.09 -15.93 9.94
CA GLY A 354 10.27 -16.78 9.78
C GLY A 354 10.28 -18.07 10.58
N LEU A 355 9.22 -18.34 11.35
CA LEU A 355 8.98 -19.60 12.05
C LEU A 355 7.95 -20.47 11.33
N MET A 356 7.32 -19.91 10.31
CA MET A 356 6.37 -20.57 9.43
C MET A 356 7.04 -20.81 8.08
N THR A 357 6.71 -21.94 7.47
CA THR A 357 6.86 -22.07 6.02
C THR A 357 6.03 -20.98 5.33
N TYR A 358 6.41 -20.60 4.11
CA TYR A 358 5.67 -19.58 3.37
C TYR A 358 4.17 -19.93 3.19
N ASP A 359 3.85 -21.21 2.98
CA ASP A 359 2.46 -21.66 2.82
C ASP A 359 1.66 -21.53 4.13
N GLU A 360 2.28 -21.85 5.28
CA GLU A 360 1.68 -21.63 6.59
C GLU A 360 1.46 -20.15 6.87
N PHE A 361 2.40 -19.30 6.47
CA PHE A 361 2.29 -17.85 6.58
C PHE A 361 1.11 -17.32 5.76
N LEU A 362 0.97 -17.73 4.50
CA LEU A 362 -0.16 -17.31 3.66
C LEU A 362 -1.50 -17.79 4.25
N ASN A 363 -1.55 -18.99 4.83
CA ASN A 363 -2.77 -19.54 5.45
C ASN A 363 -2.99 -19.10 6.90
N PHE A 364 -2.11 -18.26 7.47
CA PHE A 364 -2.11 -17.98 8.90
C PHE A 364 -3.38 -17.25 9.34
N GLU A 365 -3.79 -16.17 8.65
CA GLU A 365 -4.95 -15.36 9.03
C GLU A 365 -6.26 -15.80 8.36
N LYS A 366 -6.13 -16.30 7.13
CA LYS A 366 -7.24 -16.72 6.27
C LYS A 366 -6.73 -17.81 5.32
N PRO A 367 -7.49 -18.88 5.06
CA PRO A 367 -7.09 -19.87 4.06
C PRO A 367 -6.90 -19.21 2.70
N VAL A 368 -5.75 -19.44 2.08
CA VAL A 368 -5.43 -18.86 0.77
C VAL A 368 -6.22 -19.60 -0.32
N SER A 369 -6.76 -18.84 -1.27
CA SER A 369 -7.36 -19.41 -2.47
C SER A 369 -6.37 -19.30 -3.64
N TYR A 370 -6.37 -20.28 -4.53
CA TYR A 370 -5.49 -20.26 -5.70
C TYR A 370 -5.82 -19.08 -6.61
N GLN A 371 -4.79 -18.31 -6.99
CA GLN A 371 -4.91 -17.19 -7.91
C GLN A 371 -4.44 -17.59 -9.31
N PRO A 372 -5.32 -17.60 -10.33
CA PRO A 372 -4.93 -17.99 -11.68
C PRO A 372 -3.93 -17.00 -12.29
N HIS A 373 -2.93 -17.52 -12.99
CA HIS A 373 -2.10 -16.80 -13.94
C HIS A 373 -2.72 -16.87 -15.34
N LEU A 374 -2.31 -15.97 -16.25
CA LEU A 374 -2.83 -15.91 -17.61
C LEU A 374 -2.71 -17.24 -18.38
N ASN A 375 -1.62 -17.98 -18.13
CA ASN A 375 -1.38 -19.29 -18.76
C ASN A 375 -2.26 -20.41 -18.20
N ASP A 376 -2.81 -20.24 -16.98
CA ASP A 376 -3.63 -21.26 -16.33
C ASP A 376 -5.02 -21.32 -16.98
N VAL A 377 -5.57 -20.17 -17.40
CA VAL A 377 -6.88 -20.05 -18.03
C VAL A 377 -7.08 -20.96 -19.26
N PRO A 378 -6.23 -20.91 -20.31
CA PRO A 378 -6.40 -21.79 -21.47
C PRO A 378 -6.16 -23.26 -21.11
N HIS A 379 -5.26 -23.55 -20.15
CA HIS A 379 -4.98 -24.91 -19.72
C HIS A 379 -6.18 -25.53 -18.99
N VAL A 380 -6.79 -24.80 -18.06
CA VAL A 380 -8.00 -25.22 -17.35
C VAL A 380 -9.18 -25.35 -18.30
N ARG A 381 -9.30 -24.46 -19.29
CA ARG A 381 -10.35 -24.56 -20.31
C ARG A 381 -10.19 -25.85 -21.11
N TRP A 382 -8.97 -26.13 -21.58
CA TRP A 382 -8.67 -27.39 -22.25
C TRP A 382 -9.02 -28.61 -21.40
N MET A 383 -8.70 -28.61 -20.10
CA MET A 383 -9.05 -29.70 -19.18
C MET A 383 -10.57 -29.88 -19.05
N ILE A 384 -11.33 -28.79 -18.93
CA ILE A 384 -12.80 -28.83 -18.86
C ILE A 384 -13.38 -29.35 -20.19
N ASP A 385 -12.86 -28.91 -21.32
CA ASP A 385 -13.29 -29.40 -22.64
C ASP A 385 -13.08 -30.92 -22.80
N GLN A 386 -12.01 -31.48 -22.20
CA GLN A 386 -11.77 -32.93 -22.19
C GLN A 386 -12.82 -33.73 -21.39
N THR A 387 -13.63 -33.08 -20.55
CA THR A 387 -14.70 -33.76 -19.80
C THR A 387 -15.95 -34.03 -20.64
N GLY A 388 -16.01 -33.49 -21.87
CA GLY A 388 -17.18 -33.59 -22.75
C GLY A 388 -18.30 -32.61 -22.43
N LEU A 389 -18.05 -31.62 -21.57
CA LEU A 389 -18.97 -30.53 -21.30
C LEU A 389 -19.11 -29.62 -22.55
N PRO A 390 -20.33 -29.19 -22.90
CA PRO A 390 -20.53 -28.12 -23.87
C PRO A 390 -19.76 -26.85 -23.47
N ALA A 391 -19.23 -26.13 -24.45
CA ALA A 391 -18.45 -24.89 -24.23
C ALA A 391 -19.23 -23.84 -23.42
N GLU A 392 -20.55 -23.76 -23.61
CA GLU A 392 -21.44 -22.85 -22.86
C GLU A 392 -21.44 -23.14 -21.35
N LEU A 393 -21.38 -24.43 -20.96
CA LEU A 393 -21.28 -24.81 -19.56
C LEU A 393 -19.87 -24.61 -19.02
N ALA A 394 -18.85 -24.80 -19.84
CA ALA A 394 -17.47 -24.45 -19.46
C ALA A 394 -17.37 -22.94 -19.18
N ASP A 395 -17.92 -22.09 -20.03
CA ASP A 395 -17.93 -20.64 -19.85
C ASP A 395 -18.75 -20.22 -18.61
N ASP A 396 -19.90 -20.86 -18.33
CA ASP A 396 -20.65 -20.64 -17.08
C ASP A 396 -19.84 -21.02 -15.84
N ILE A 397 -19.09 -22.13 -15.88
CA ILE A 397 -18.19 -22.54 -14.79
C ILE A 397 -17.09 -21.50 -14.57
N PHE A 398 -16.41 -21.05 -15.64
CA PHE A 398 -15.37 -20.02 -15.54
C PHE A 398 -15.92 -18.71 -14.97
N SER A 399 -17.10 -18.29 -15.43
CA SER A 399 -17.76 -17.08 -14.95
C SER A 399 -18.13 -17.18 -13.48
N ARG A 400 -18.71 -18.30 -13.03
CA ARG A 400 -19.13 -18.49 -11.63
C ARG A 400 -17.98 -18.72 -10.67
N ALA A 401 -16.89 -19.34 -11.15
CA ALA A 401 -15.67 -19.51 -10.38
C ALA A 401 -14.83 -18.24 -10.32
N GLU A 402 -15.23 -17.18 -11.04
CA GLU A 402 -14.44 -15.96 -11.23
C GLU A 402 -12.99 -16.31 -11.63
N TYR A 403 -12.82 -17.30 -12.51
CA TYR A 403 -11.51 -17.84 -12.88
C TYR A 403 -10.82 -16.92 -13.91
N ILE A 404 -10.52 -15.71 -13.46
CA ILE A 404 -9.81 -14.67 -14.21
C ILE A 404 -8.35 -14.60 -13.72
N PRO A 405 -7.40 -14.22 -14.59
CA PRO A 405 -6.02 -14.01 -14.16
C PRO A 405 -5.95 -12.91 -13.10
N THR A 406 -5.44 -13.25 -11.91
CA THR A 406 -5.31 -12.30 -10.78
C THR A 406 -3.87 -12.13 -10.32
N ARG A 407 -2.97 -13.07 -10.63
CA ARG A 407 -1.53 -12.96 -10.35
C ARG A 407 -0.72 -12.69 -11.60
N SER A 408 0.36 -11.92 -11.44
CA SER A 408 1.30 -11.63 -12.54
C SER A 408 2.48 -12.60 -12.62
N LEU A 409 2.94 -13.14 -11.49
CA LEU A 409 4.07 -14.08 -11.49
C LEU A 409 3.69 -15.43 -12.13
N PRO A 410 4.44 -15.94 -13.14
CA PRO A 410 4.22 -17.26 -13.72
C PRO A 410 4.30 -18.41 -12.71
N VAL A 411 5.34 -18.41 -11.87
CA VAL A 411 5.52 -19.38 -10.78
C VAL A 411 5.06 -18.75 -9.47
N ASP A 412 4.04 -19.35 -8.87
CA ASP A 412 3.30 -18.74 -7.75
C ASP A 412 4.19 -18.52 -6.52
N GLY A 413 4.08 -17.33 -5.93
CA GLY A 413 4.77 -16.96 -4.69
C GLY A 413 6.30 -16.97 -4.72
N LYS A 414 6.95 -17.13 -5.89
CA LYS A 414 8.41 -17.31 -6.02
C LYS A 414 9.08 -16.23 -6.89
N PRO A 415 9.08 -14.94 -6.48
CA PRO A 415 9.61 -13.85 -7.33
C PRO A 415 11.04 -14.08 -7.85
N LEU A 416 11.94 -14.69 -7.07
CA LEU A 416 13.35 -14.89 -7.47
C LEU A 416 13.56 -16.12 -8.38
N HIS A 417 12.49 -16.86 -8.71
CA HIS A 417 12.57 -17.99 -9.64
C HIS A 417 12.98 -17.52 -11.05
N PRO A 418 13.84 -18.26 -11.79
CA PRO A 418 14.30 -17.86 -13.12
C PRO A 418 13.17 -17.56 -14.12
N GLU A 419 12.09 -18.34 -14.11
CA GLU A 419 10.91 -18.11 -14.98
C GLU A 419 10.15 -16.82 -14.64
N ASN A 420 10.30 -16.32 -13.41
CA ASN A 420 9.66 -15.08 -12.97
C ASN A 420 10.53 -13.85 -13.22
N LYS A 421 11.75 -14.01 -13.72
CA LYS A 421 12.72 -12.90 -13.86
C LYS A 421 12.15 -11.70 -14.63
N ALA A 422 11.48 -11.94 -15.75
CA ALA A 422 10.94 -10.86 -16.57
C ALA A 422 9.87 -10.03 -15.82
N GLU A 423 8.99 -10.73 -15.10
CA GLU A 423 7.94 -10.10 -14.30
C GLU A 423 8.51 -9.42 -13.04
N LEU A 424 9.53 -10.00 -12.42
CA LEU A 424 10.25 -9.37 -11.32
C LEU A 424 10.96 -8.09 -11.77
N ASP A 425 11.65 -8.11 -12.91
CA ASP A 425 12.33 -6.93 -13.45
C ASP A 425 11.32 -5.81 -13.73
N ARG A 426 10.17 -6.15 -14.34
CA ARG A 426 9.05 -5.21 -14.56
C ARG A 426 8.52 -4.64 -13.24
N TYR A 427 8.30 -5.49 -12.24
CA TYR A 427 7.80 -5.08 -10.94
C TYR A 427 8.77 -4.17 -10.18
N LEU A 428 10.07 -4.47 -10.21
CA LEU A 428 11.09 -3.62 -9.57
C LEU A 428 11.20 -2.25 -10.26
N GLU A 429 11.06 -2.21 -11.58
CA GLU A 429 10.96 -0.95 -12.33
C GLU A 429 9.68 -0.20 -11.96
N GLU A 430 8.52 -0.87 -11.86
CA GLU A 430 7.29 -0.24 -11.40
C GLU A 430 7.43 0.35 -9.99
N CYS A 431 8.02 -0.38 -9.03
CA CYS A 431 8.32 0.17 -7.70
C CYS A 431 9.25 1.38 -7.78
N TRP A 432 10.30 1.34 -8.61
CA TRP A 432 11.20 2.47 -8.82
C TRP A 432 10.46 3.68 -9.38
N GLN A 433 9.59 3.49 -10.38
CA GLN A 433 8.79 4.56 -10.96
C GLN A 433 7.81 5.17 -9.95
N LEU A 434 7.22 4.37 -9.04
CA LEU A 434 6.41 4.90 -7.95
C LEU A 434 7.22 5.78 -7.01
N ILE A 435 8.44 5.36 -6.65
CA ILE A 435 9.37 6.15 -5.83
C ILE A 435 9.69 7.48 -6.54
N VAL A 436 10.04 7.42 -7.83
CA VAL A 436 10.35 8.59 -8.67
C VAL A 436 9.18 9.58 -8.73
N ARG A 437 7.95 9.10 -8.92
CA ARG A 437 6.74 9.96 -8.94
C ARG A 437 6.46 10.61 -7.59
N CYS A 438 6.67 9.89 -6.49
CA CYS A 438 6.56 10.47 -5.15
C CYS A 438 7.63 11.53 -4.90
N PHE A 439 8.88 11.31 -5.32
CA PHE A 439 9.94 12.32 -5.23
C PHE A 439 9.61 13.56 -6.08
N MET A 440 9.08 13.35 -7.29
CA MET A 440 8.64 14.44 -8.14
C MET A 440 7.55 15.28 -7.45
N LEU A 441 6.55 14.64 -6.86
CA LEU A 441 5.51 15.33 -6.08
C LEU A 441 6.09 16.06 -4.86
N CYS A 442 7.03 15.46 -4.13
CA CYS A 442 7.72 16.11 -3.03
C CYS A 442 8.40 17.42 -3.47
N PHE A 443 9.14 17.42 -4.59
CA PHE A 443 9.82 18.62 -5.07
C PHE A 443 8.88 19.75 -5.47
N GLU A 444 7.69 19.42 -6.00
CA GLU A 444 6.68 20.44 -6.34
C GLU A 444 5.99 21.02 -5.11
N LEU A 445 6.00 20.29 -3.98
CA LEU A 445 5.38 20.69 -2.72
C LEU A 445 6.38 21.30 -1.73
N GLU A 446 7.68 21.23 -2.02
CA GLU A 446 8.76 21.69 -1.16
C GLU A 446 8.67 23.22 -0.98
N ASN A 447 8.70 23.66 0.28
CA ASN A 447 8.65 25.07 0.64
C ASN A 447 9.47 25.29 1.93
N GLU A 448 9.53 26.53 2.42
CA GLU A 448 10.34 26.89 3.59
C GLU A 448 10.01 26.09 4.86
N ASP A 449 8.77 25.58 4.98
CA ASP A 449 8.28 24.83 6.13
C ASP A 449 8.33 23.30 5.95
N VAL A 450 8.64 22.80 4.75
CA VAL A 450 8.56 21.37 4.41
C VAL A 450 9.89 20.86 3.83
N ASP A 451 10.63 20.11 4.65
CA ASP A 451 11.88 19.42 4.26
C ASP A 451 11.59 17.97 3.86
N PHE A 452 11.32 17.76 2.58
CA PHE A 452 11.03 16.43 2.05
C PHE A 452 12.26 15.53 1.97
N GLU A 453 13.48 16.07 1.87
CA GLU A 453 14.68 15.23 1.92
C GLU A 453 14.75 14.51 3.27
N ARG A 454 14.54 15.25 4.37
CA ARG A 454 14.50 14.68 5.71
C ARG A 454 13.38 13.65 5.85
N ASP A 455 12.17 13.93 5.38
CA ASP A 455 11.03 13.01 5.51
C ASP A 455 11.20 11.73 4.68
N ILE A 456 11.76 11.83 3.47
CA ILE A 456 12.08 10.67 2.62
C ILE A 456 13.18 9.82 3.26
N ARG A 457 14.24 10.46 3.77
CA ARG A 457 15.30 9.75 4.49
C ARG A 457 14.74 9.02 5.70
N ARG A 458 13.88 9.68 6.50
CA ARG A 458 13.15 9.06 7.63
C ARG A 458 12.32 7.87 7.16
N LEU A 459 11.55 8.03 6.09
CA LEU A 459 10.75 6.94 5.50
C LEU A 459 11.61 5.74 5.14
N PHE A 460 12.75 5.95 4.48
CA PHE A 460 13.67 4.87 4.11
C PHE A 460 14.22 4.15 5.34
N LYS A 461 14.67 4.89 6.36
CA LYS A 461 15.13 4.32 7.63
C LYS A 461 14.04 3.45 8.25
N ASN A 462 12.82 3.99 8.34
CA ASN A 462 11.66 3.28 8.87
C ASN A 462 11.35 2.02 8.06
N CYS A 463 11.50 2.03 6.73
CA CYS A 463 11.28 0.85 5.90
C CYS A 463 12.28 -0.27 6.20
N LEU A 464 13.59 0.05 6.28
CA LEU A 464 14.61 -0.93 6.65
C LEU A 464 14.40 -1.44 8.07
N GLN A 465 14.13 -0.54 9.01
CA GLN A 465 13.86 -0.89 10.40
C GLN A 465 12.65 -1.82 10.47
N GLU A 466 11.50 -1.46 9.92
CA GLU A 466 10.29 -2.28 10.00
C GLU A 466 10.52 -3.70 9.46
N VAL A 467 11.13 -3.83 8.28
CA VAL A 467 11.30 -5.13 7.61
C VAL A 467 12.35 -6.01 8.28
N PHE A 468 13.45 -5.42 8.76
CA PHE A 468 14.59 -6.16 9.33
C PHE A 468 14.67 -6.03 10.86
N ARG A 469 13.61 -5.54 11.51
CA ARG A 469 13.54 -5.36 12.97
C ARG A 469 13.53 -6.70 13.71
N CYS A 470 14.25 -6.71 14.82
CA CYS A 470 14.20 -7.73 15.85
C CYS A 470 13.22 -7.31 16.99
N ASP A 471 12.21 -8.14 17.28
CA ASP A 471 11.16 -7.86 18.27
C ASP A 471 11.43 -8.48 19.66
N CYS A 472 12.68 -8.46 20.13
CA CYS A 472 13.01 -9.02 21.44
C CYS A 472 12.71 -8.06 22.61
N LYS A 473 12.39 -8.66 23.77
CA LYS A 473 11.88 -8.03 25.01
C LYS A 473 12.59 -6.70 25.36
N ASN A 474 11.91 -5.57 25.16
CA ASN A 474 12.28 -4.21 25.60
C ASN A 474 13.69 -3.69 25.21
N ASN A 475 14.52 -4.53 24.59
CA ASN A 475 15.74 -4.18 23.90
C ASN A 475 15.46 -4.50 22.45
N VAL A 476 14.88 -3.56 21.70
CA VAL A 476 15.05 -3.61 20.25
C VAL A 476 16.57 -3.68 20.07
N GLU A 477 17.11 -4.65 19.31
CA GLU A 477 18.36 -4.38 18.61
C GLU A 477 18.02 -3.22 17.69
N MET A 478 17.96 -2.01 18.27
CA MET A 478 17.86 -0.81 17.47
C MET A 478 19.09 -0.90 16.59
N PHE A 479 18.95 -0.42 15.38
CA PHE A 479 20.11 -0.01 14.62
C PHE A 479 20.73 1.17 15.39
N TYR A 480 21.28 0.92 16.60
CA TYR A 480 21.97 1.88 17.43
C TYR A 480 23.10 2.40 16.53
N ASP A 481 23.17 3.72 16.39
CA ASP A 481 23.99 4.48 15.43
C ASP A 481 23.48 4.65 13.98
N PHE A 482 22.27 4.21 13.61
CA PHE A 482 21.62 4.71 12.36
C PHE A 482 21.25 6.20 12.49
N ASP A 483 21.09 6.67 13.73
CA ASP A 483 20.64 8.02 14.11
C ASP A 483 21.81 8.96 14.46
N GLY A 484 22.97 8.78 13.83
CA GLY A 484 24.01 9.82 13.82
C GLY A 484 23.36 11.19 13.57
N GLN A 485 23.53 12.08 14.56
CA GLN A 485 22.77 13.32 14.76
C GLN A 485 22.39 14.05 13.46
N TYR A 486 21.08 14.12 13.20
CA TYR A 486 20.44 15.18 12.42
C TYR A 486 19.14 15.58 13.09
#